data_AF-A0AA38HR04-F1
#
_entry.id   AF-A0AA38HR04-F1
#
_cell.length_a   1.000
_cell.length_b   1.000
_cell.length_c   1.000
_cell.angle_alpha   90.00
_cell.angle_beta   90.00
_cell.angle_gamma   90.00
#
_symmetry.space_group_name_H-M   'P 1'
#
loop_
_entity.id
_entity.type
_entity.pdbx_description
1 polymer ?
#
loop_
_entity_poly.entity_id
_entity_poly.type
_entity_poly.pdbx_seq_one_letter_code
_entity_poly.pdbx_strand_id
1 'polypeptide(L)'
;MAEARASGQAQQSYGQLTMEKTYFMDVDEPMENKEIQKAASAAFTYLVLHPDDKIMSANLKHYAALEGVDITEVVNFEAKDYVYLYIHGADAYEKKDWNGVVQNMEESLASYLQAEDDCRALCEGPFDQGWYPDFIPSIANHFTYCLKCKQRCASQLNSLNGEKHEDLLPSHYHYLQYAYFKLGNLKDAGAAVASYLLFYPDDDTMLENKDYYGRLPKANVDLFTPRPEAVHYIQRLMYERRILKYIAREFKFEDPSKEKPSEVVNRYSLILINLNVGKLPSRICTVMQWQH
;
A
#
# COMPACT_ATOMS: atom_id res chain seq x y z
N MET A 1 40.29 -48.58 -42.32
CA MET A 1 40.52 -47.13 -42.37
C MET A 1 40.73 -46.77 -43.84
N ALA A 2 39.64 -46.50 -44.56
CA ALA A 2 39.61 -46.19 -46.00
C ALA A 2 39.39 -44.67 -46.14
N GLU A 3 40.30 -43.92 -46.80
CA GLU A 3 40.21 -43.43 -48.19
C GLU A 3 39.09 -42.35 -48.38
N ALA A 4 39.24 -41.23 -49.09
CA ALA A 4 40.28 -40.66 -49.92
C ALA A 4 39.96 -39.17 -50.21
N ARG A 5 40.93 -38.46 -50.78
CA ARG A 5 40.88 -37.10 -51.33
C ARG A 5 39.78 -36.90 -52.39
N ALA A 6 39.24 -35.68 -52.50
CA ALA A 6 39.21 -34.92 -53.77
C ALA A 6 38.58 -33.53 -53.60
N SER A 7 39.33 -32.51 -53.99
CA SER A 7 38.87 -31.17 -54.38
C SER A 7 38.35 -31.20 -55.82
N GLY A 8 37.21 -30.59 -56.11
CA GLY A 8 36.71 -30.39 -57.48
C GLY A 8 35.38 -29.63 -57.52
N GLN A 9 35.34 -28.57 -58.31
CA GLN A 9 34.23 -27.61 -58.47
C GLN A 9 32.98 -28.23 -59.09
N ALA A 10 31.80 -27.80 -58.65
CA ALA A 10 30.57 -27.82 -59.45
C ALA A 10 29.68 -26.62 -59.04
N GLN A 11 29.31 -25.81 -60.04
CA GLN A 11 28.39 -24.68 -59.96
C GLN A 11 26.91 -25.15 -59.92
N GLN A 12 26.02 -24.19 -59.59
CA GLN A 12 24.54 -24.20 -59.57
C GLN A 12 23.92 -24.68 -58.24
N SER A 13 22.98 -23.99 -57.61
CA SER A 13 21.95 -23.07 -58.12
C SER A 13 21.64 -21.94 -57.13
N TYR A 14 21.42 -20.74 -57.64
CA TYR A 14 20.75 -19.66 -56.92
C TYR A 14 19.33 -20.10 -56.53
N GLY A 15 19.05 -20.17 -55.23
CA GLY A 15 17.72 -20.34 -54.65
C GLY A 15 17.58 -19.36 -53.50
N GLN A 16 16.59 -18.47 -53.60
CA GLN A 16 16.36 -17.33 -52.71
C GLN A 16 16.19 -17.74 -51.25
N LEU A 17 17.04 -17.22 -50.37
CA LEU A 17 16.77 -17.12 -48.94
C LEU A 17 16.05 -15.79 -48.70
N THR A 18 14.72 -15.81 -48.63
CA THR A 18 13.96 -14.66 -48.14
C THR A 18 14.07 -14.62 -46.62
N MET A 19 14.50 -13.45 -46.12
CA MET A 19 14.65 -13.16 -44.71
C MET A 19 13.36 -13.36 -43.94
N GLU A 20 13.49 -14.13 -42.87
CA GLU A 20 12.90 -13.99 -41.54
C GLU A 20 11.60 -13.19 -41.42
N LYS A 21 10.56 -13.96 -41.10
CA LYS A 21 9.26 -13.55 -40.56
C LYS A 21 9.40 -12.37 -39.59
N THR A 22 9.01 -11.19 -40.07
CA THR A 22 8.49 -10.14 -39.22
C THR A 22 7.28 -10.69 -38.47
N TYR A 23 7.26 -10.54 -37.15
CA TYR A 23 6.07 -10.64 -36.31
C TYR A 23 5.05 -9.58 -36.79
N PHE A 24 4.28 -9.92 -37.81
CA PHE A 24 2.99 -9.32 -38.05
C PHE A 24 2.04 -10.11 -37.15
N MET A 25 1.39 -9.46 -36.20
CA MET A 25 0.18 -10.02 -35.61
C MET A 25 -0.82 -10.14 -36.75
N ASP A 26 -1.14 -11.38 -37.16
CA ASP A 26 -2.19 -11.63 -38.12
C ASP A 26 -3.50 -11.08 -37.54
N VAL A 27 -4.01 -9.98 -38.12
CA VAL A 27 -5.16 -9.21 -37.60
C VAL A 27 -6.50 -9.88 -37.95
N ASP A 28 -6.48 -11.05 -38.61
CA ASP A 28 -7.67 -11.68 -39.19
C ASP A 28 -7.99 -13.09 -38.64
N GLU A 29 -7.32 -13.53 -37.56
CA GLU A 29 -7.76 -14.74 -36.85
C GLU A 29 -8.87 -14.37 -35.85
N PRO A 30 -10.05 -15.01 -35.89
CA PRO A 30 -11.13 -14.70 -34.96
C PRO A 30 -10.68 -15.05 -33.54
N MET A 31 -10.39 -14.01 -32.76
CA MET A 31 -10.05 -14.13 -31.35
C MET A 31 -11.15 -14.93 -30.65
N GLU A 32 -10.80 -16.07 -30.05
CA GLU A 32 -11.78 -16.94 -29.40
C GLU A 32 -12.46 -16.15 -28.27
N ASN A 33 -13.77 -16.31 -28.02
CA ASN A 33 -14.52 -15.48 -27.04
C ASN A 33 -13.81 -15.34 -25.68
N LYS A 34 -13.13 -16.41 -25.23
CA LYS A 34 -12.34 -16.44 -23.99
C LYS A 34 -11.12 -15.51 -24.01
N GLU A 35 -10.51 -15.32 -25.16
CA GLU A 35 -9.37 -14.41 -25.35
C GLU A 35 -9.83 -12.94 -25.33
N ILE A 36 -11.01 -12.65 -25.88
CA ILE A 36 -11.60 -11.29 -25.84
C ILE A 36 -11.97 -10.91 -24.39
N GLN A 37 -12.54 -11.83 -23.61
CA GLN A 37 -12.83 -11.60 -22.18
C GLN A 37 -11.56 -11.25 -21.37
N LYS A 38 -10.46 -11.97 -21.64
CA LYS A 38 -9.16 -11.70 -21.01
C LYS A 38 -8.58 -10.36 -21.46
N ALA A 39 -8.75 -9.99 -22.74
CA ALA A 39 -8.32 -8.69 -23.24
C ALA A 39 -9.09 -7.55 -22.55
N ALA A 40 -10.40 -7.70 -22.35
CA ALA A 40 -11.19 -6.75 -21.56
C ALA A 40 -10.69 -6.64 -20.12
N SER A 41 -10.44 -7.77 -19.45
CA SER A 41 -9.91 -7.81 -18.08
C SER A 41 -8.50 -7.22 -17.96
N ALA A 42 -7.63 -7.46 -18.93
CA ALA A 42 -6.29 -6.85 -18.98
C ALA A 42 -6.36 -5.33 -19.21
N ALA A 43 -7.23 -4.88 -20.13
CA ALA A 43 -7.45 -3.45 -20.36
C ALA A 43 -8.01 -2.75 -19.10
N PHE A 44 -8.95 -3.40 -18.41
CA PHE A 44 -9.49 -2.91 -17.14
C PHE A 44 -8.41 -2.84 -16.05
N THR A 45 -7.62 -3.91 -15.88
CA THR A 45 -6.48 -3.98 -14.95
C THR A 45 -5.52 -2.80 -15.15
N TYR A 46 -5.17 -2.47 -16.40
CA TYR A 46 -4.31 -1.33 -16.72
C TYR A 46 -4.98 0.01 -16.37
N LEU A 47 -6.26 0.18 -16.69
CA LEU A 47 -7.01 1.42 -16.45
C LEU A 47 -7.19 1.73 -14.96
N VAL A 48 -7.15 0.73 -14.08
CA VAL A 48 -7.17 0.94 -12.62
C VAL A 48 -5.99 1.82 -12.16
N LEU A 49 -4.82 1.68 -12.79
CA LEU A 49 -3.63 2.49 -12.48
C LEU A 49 -3.49 3.73 -13.38
N HIS A 50 -4.07 3.68 -14.59
CA HIS A 50 -3.96 4.72 -15.61
C HIS A 50 -5.35 5.17 -16.11
N PRO A 51 -6.19 5.75 -15.24
CA PRO A 51 -7.59 6.05 -15.57
C PRO A 51 -7.76 7.06 -16.72
N ASP A 52 -6.75 7.92 -16.93
CA ASP A 52 -6.76 8.96 -17.97
C ASP A 52 -6.27 8.48 -19.35
N ASP A 53 -5.88 7.20 -19.48
CA ASP A 53 -5.42 6.65 -20.76
C ASP A 53 -6.58 6.47 -21.74
N LYS A 54 -6.71 7.43 -22.65
CA LYS A 54 -7.79 7.47 -23.65
C LYS A 54 -7.76 6.29 -24.61
N ILE A 55 -6.57 5.76 -24.92
CA ILE A 55 -6.43 4.64 -25.86
C ILE A 55 -6.93 3.38 -25.18
N MET A 56 -6.45 3.09 -23.97
CA MET A 56 -6.90 1.91 -23.25
C MET A 56 -8.39 1.98 -22.89
N SER A 57 -8.91 3.18 -22.57
CA SER A 57 -10.34 3.38 -22.33
C SER A 57 -11.17 3.05 -23.58
N ALA A 58 -10.71 3.44 -24.77
CA ALA A 58 -11.35 3.07 -26.03
C ALA A 58 -11.27 1.56 -26.31
N ASN A 59 -10.13 0.92 -26.02
CA ASN A 59 -9.96 -0.53 -26.16
C ASN A 59 -10.90 -1.30 -25.24
N LEU A 60 -11.01 -0.92 -23.95
CA LEU A 60 -11.93 -1.57 -23.02
C LEU A 60 -13.39 -1.44 -23.49
N LYS A 61 -13.80 -0.25 -23.94
CA LYS A 61 -15.15 -0.03 -24.51
C LYS A 61 -15.39 -0.88 -25.75
N HIS A 62 -14.38 -1.02 -26.60
CA HIS A 62 -14.46 -1.86 -27.78
C HIS A 62 -14.66 -3.33 -27.40
N TYR A 63 -13.82 -3.89 -26.53
CA TYR A 63 -13.93 -5.28 -26.09
C TYR A 63 -15.26 -5.54 -25.38
N ALA A 64 -15.70 -4.63 -24.50
CA ALA A 64 -16.98 -4.74 -23.79
C ALA A 64 -18.21 -4.75 -24.70
N ALA A 65 -18.08 -4.30 -25.95
CA ALA A 65 -19.16 -4.29 -26.95
C ALA A 65 -19.17 -5.52 -27.87
N LEU A 66 -18.14 -6.38 -27.81
CA LEU A 66 -18.04 -7.57 -28.65
C LEU A 66 -18.90 -8.71 -28.09
N GLU A 67 -19.50 -9.49 -28.98
CA GLU A 67 -20.18 -10.73 -28.59
C GLU A 67 -19.19 -11.71 -27.96
N GLY A 68 -19.56 -12.33 -26.84
CA GLY A 68 -18.69 -13.24 -26.10
C GLY A 68 -17.96 -12.61 -24.91
N VAL A 69 -18.11 -11.30 -24.67
CA VAL A 69 -17.66 -10.64 -23.45
C VAL A 69 -18.83 -10.46 -22.49
N ASP A 70 -18.71 -11.04 -21.30
CA ASP A 70 -19.59 -10.71 -20.17
C ASP A 70 -18.91 -9.62 -19.34
N ILE A 71 -19.48 -8.42 -19.37
CA ILE A 71 -18.96 -7.27 -18.62
C ILE A 71 -18.97 -7.51 -17.10
N THR A 72 -19.84 -8.39 -16.60
CA THR A 72 -19.93 -8.75 -15.19
C THR A 72 -18.80 -9.69 -14.75
N GLU A 73 -18.17 -10.37 -15.71
CA GLU A 73 -17.01 -11.24 -15.49
C GLU A 73 -15.68 -10.55 -15.81
N VAL A 74 -15.68 -9.24 -16.10
CA VAL A 74 -14.45 -8.47 -16.29
C VAL A 74 -13.83 -8.20 -14.92
N VAL A 75 -12.59 -8.65 -14.74
CA VAL A 75 -11.90 -8.59 -13.44
C VAL A 75 -10.58 -7.82 -13.53
N ASN A 76 -10.19 -7.21 -12.42
CA ASN A 76 -8.86 -6.65 -12.24
C ASN A 76 -7.92 -7.76 -11.75
N PHE A 77 -7.00 -8.22 -12.61
CA PHE A 77 -6.08 -9.31 -12.28
C PHE A 77 -5.04 -8.95 -11.22
N GLU A 78 -4.81 -7.66 -11.00
CA GLU A 78 -3.86 -7.15 -10.00
C GLU A 78 -4.57 -6.69 -8.72
N ALA A 79 -5.89 -6.87 -8.62
CA ALA A 79 -6.64 -6.58 -7.40
C ALA A 79 -6.13 -7.44 -6.25
N LYS A 80 -5.87 -6.79 -5.10
CA LYS A 80 -5.62 -7.48 -3.84
C LYS A 80 -6.93 -8.07 -3.32
N ASP A 81 -6.84 -9.15 -2.54
CA ASP A 81 -8.02 -9.89 -2.05
C ASP A 81 -9.02 -8.99 -1.32
N TYR A 82 -8.54 -8.03 -0.52
CA TYR A 82 -9.41 -7.08 0.19
C TYR A 82 -10.34 -6.32 -0.76
N VAL A 83 -9.94 -6.03 -2.00
CA VAL A 83 -10.77 -5.30 -2.97
C VAL A 83 -12.00 -6.11 -3.32
N TYR A 84 -11.81 -7.39 -3.66
CA TYR A 84 -12.91 -8.29 -3.98
C TYR A 84 -13.83 -8.48 -2.77
N LEU A 85 -13.25 -8.79 -1.61
CA LEU A 85 -13.99 -8.99 -0.36
C LEU A 85 -14.78 -7.73 0.04
N TYR A 86 -14.18 -6.54 -0.09
CA TYR A 86 -14.85 -5.29 0.24
C TYR A 86 -16.06 -5.05 -0.66
N ILE A 87 -15.90 -5.21 -1.98
CA ILE A 87 -16.99 -5.03 -2.95
C ILE A 87 -18.14 -6.00 -2.66
N HIS A 88 -17.83 -7.27 -2.37
CA HIS A 88 -18.84 -8.26 -1.98
C HIS A 88 -19.51 -7.94 -0.64
N GLY A 89 -18.77 -7.41 0.33
CA GLY A 89 -19.34 -6.93 1.60
C GLY A 89 -20.26 -5.73 1.40
N ALA A 90 -19.92 -4.80 0.51
CA ALA A 90 -20.75 -3.66 0.18
C ALA A 90 -22.03 -4.08 -0.57
N ASP A 91 -21.93 -5.00 -1.53
CA ASP A 91 -23.09 -5.58 -2.22
C ASP A 91 -24.02 -6.36 -1.25
N ALA A 92 -23.45 -7.13 -0.32
CA ALA A 92 -24.21 -7.80 0.73
C ALA A 92 -24.96 -6.78 1.63
N TYR A 93 -24.37 -5.61 1.88
CA TYR A 93 -25.01 -4.53 2.65
C TYR A 93 -26.23 -3.97 1.93
N GLU A 94 -26.13 -3.73 0.62
CA GLU A 94 -27.26 -3.29 -0.21
C GLU A 94 -28.41 -4.31 -0.20
N LYS A 95 -28.06 -5.59 -0.23
CA LYS A 95 -28.98 -6.73 -0.15
C LYS A 95 -29.51 -7.00 1.27
N LYS A 96 -29.02 -6.27 2.28
CA LYS A 96 -29.34 -6.45 3.71
C LYS A 96 -28.97 -7.84 4.24
N ASP A 97 -28.03 -8.52 3.60
CA ASP A 97 -27.45 -9.76 4.09
C ASP A 97 -26.37 -9.43 5.13
N TRP A 98 -26.79 -9.23 6.37
CA TRP A 98 -25.88 -8.82 7.44
C TRP A 98 -24.81 -9.86 7.76
N ASN A 99 -25.08 -11.16 7.54
CA ASN A 99 -24.07 -12.20 7.71
C ASN A 99 -23.02 -12.10 6.60
N GLY A 100 -23.46 -11.92 5.35
CA GLY A 100 -22.57 -11.67 4.22
C GLY A 100 -21.70 -10.42 4.41
N VAL A 101 -22.26 -9.33 4.97
CA VAL A 101 -21.47 -8.13 5.31
C VAL A 101 -20.39 -8.46 6.32
N VAL A 102 -20.74 -9.09 7.45
CA VAL A 102 -19.76 -9.41 8.50
C VAL A 102 -18.66 -10.31 7.95
N GLN A 103 -19.01 -11.39 7.25
CA GLN A 103 -18.01 -12.31 6.72
C GLN A 103 -17.03 -11.61 5.78
N ASN A 104 -17.56 -10.92 4.76
CA ASN A 104 -16.72 -10.29 3.75
C ASN A 104 -15.91 -9.10 4.30
N MET A 105 -16.50 -8.28 5.17
CA MET A 105 -15.81 -7.10 5.73
C MET A 105 -14.74 -7.48 6.76
N GLU A 106 -14.94 -8.54 7.57
CA GLU A 106 -13.89 -9.04 8.47
C GLU A 106 -12.70 -9.60 7.68
N GLU A 107 -12.97 -10.42 6.66
CA GLU A 107 -11.92 -10.98 5.81
C GLU A 107 -11.21 -9.87 5.00
N SER A 108 -11.97 -8.90 4.48
CA SER A 108 -11.42 -7.73 3.78
C SER A 108 -10.53 -6.89 4.67
N LEU A 109 -10.96 -6.61 5.92
CA LEU A 109 -10.18 -5.85 6.89
C LEU A 109 -8.83 -6.52 7.19
N ALA A 110 -8.85 -7.83 7.43
CA ALA A 110 -7.63 -8.61 7.66
C ALA A 110 -6.69 -8.58 6.44
N SER A 111 -7.25 -8.78 5.24
CA SER A 111 -6.48 -8.72 3.99
C SER A 111 -5.92 -7.32 3.71
N TYR A 112 -6.66 -6.25 3.99
CA TYR A 112 -6.20 -4.88 3.84
C TYR A 112 -5.00 -4.59 4.77
N LEU A 113 -5.09 -4.99 6.04
CA LEU A 113 -4.00 -4.80 7.00
C LEU A 113 -2.75 -5.57 6.58
N GLN A 114 -2.90 -6.80 6.07
CA GLN A 114 -1.78 -7.57 5.52
C GLN A 114 -1.17 -6.88 4.29
N ALA A 115 -1.99 -6.39 3.36
CA ALA A 115 -1.50 -5.67 2.18
C ALA A 115 -0.77 -4.36 2.56
N GLU A 116 -1.19 -3.71 3.63
CA GLU A 116 -0.54 -2.52 4.17
C GLU A 116 0.83 -2.86 4.80
N ASP A 117 0.92 -3.94 5.56
CA ASP A 117 2.20 -4.42 6.09
C ASP A 117 3.17 -4.85 4.97
N ASP A 118 2.67 -5.50 3.92
CA ASP A 118 3.47 -5.87 2.74
C ASP A 118 4.00 -4.62 2.00
N CYS A 119 3.14 -3.62 1.78
CA CYS A 119 3.56 -2.33 1.21
C CYS A 119 4.66 -1.69 2.05
N ARG A 120 4.53 -1.72 3.38
CA ARG A 120 5.51 -1.14 4.29
C ARG A 120 6.84 -1.88 4.28
N ALA A 121 6.83 -3.20 4.11
CA ALA A 121 8.05 -3.99 3.98
C ALA A 121 8.82 -3.61 2.70
N LEU A 122 8.10 -3.36 1.59
CA LEU A 122 8.72 -2.93 0.32
C LEU A 122 9.39 -1.56 0.42
N CYS A 123 9.01 -0.72 1.39
CA CYS A 123 9.65 0.57 1.63
C CYS A 123 11.08 0.47 2.21
N GLU A 124 11.51 -0.70 2.69
CA GLU A 124 12.85 -0.93 3.23
C GLU A 124 13.87 -1.40 2.18
N GLY A 125 13.48 -1.36 0.90
CA GLY A 125 14.35 -1.69 -0.22
C GLY A 125 15.47 -0.68 -0.47
N PRO A 126 16.32 -0.94 -1.49
CA PRO A 126 17.43 -0.06 -1.85
C PRO A 126 16.97 1.39 -2.11
N PHE A 127 17.77 2.35 -1.61
CA PHE A 127 17.51 3.78 -1.75
C PHE A 127 18.65 4.45 -2.50
N ASP A 128 18.34 5.02 -3.66
CA ASP A 128 19.27 5.87 -4.39
C ASP A 128 19.21 7.30 -3.84
N GLN A 129 20.29 7.73 -3.20
CA GLN A 129 20.38 9.07 -2.63
C GLN A 129 20.76 10.12 -3.69
N GLY A 130 21.21 9.69 -4.88
CA GLY A 130 21.77 10.56 -5.94
C GLY A 130 23.17 11.13 -5.63
N TRP A 131 23.69 10.91 -4.42
CA TRP A 131 25.05 11.27 -4.00
C TRP A 131 25.54 10.30 -2.91
N TYR A 132 26.80 10.42 -2.49
CA TYR A 132 27.44 9.52 -1.53
C TYR A 132 27.77 10.25 -0.23
N PRO A 133 26.81 10.37 0.72
CA PRO A 133 27.09 10.89 2.04
C PRO A 133 28.01 9.97 2.85
N ASP A 134 28.57 10.53 3.92
CA ASP A 134 29.11 9.72 5.01
C ASP A 134 28.05 8.78 5.60
N PHE A 135 28.49 7.79 6.36
CA PHE A 135 27.63 6.74 6.91
C PHE A 135 26.42 7.27 7.69
N ILE A 136 26.62 8.26 8.57
CA ILE A 136 25.55 8.78 9.43
C ILE A 136 24.45 9.51 8.63
N PRO A 137 24.75 10.50 7.77
CA PRO A 137 23.74 11.09 6.90
C PRO A 137 23.08 10.07 5.95
N SER A 138 23.83 9.07 5.47
CA SER A 138 23.29 8.02 4.61
C SER A 138 22.15 7.24 5.29
N ILE A 139 22.36 6.84 6.55
CA ILE A 139 21.32 6.14 7.33
C ILE A 139 20.15 7.07 7.63
N ALA A 140 20.42 8.31 8.04
CA ALA A 140 19.35 9.26 8.39
C ALA A 140 18.46 9.58 7.18
N ASN A 141 19.05 9.75 6.00
CA ASN A 141 18.33 9.97 4.74
C ASN A 141 17.48 8.75 4.37
N HIS A 142 18.06 7.55 4.42
CA HIS A 142 17.36 6.32 4.11
C HIS A 142 16.18 6.09 5.07
N PHE A 143 16.39 6.26 6.38
CA PHE A 143 15.32 6.17 7.38
C PHE A 143 14.18 7.15 7.09
N THR A 144 14.51 8.40 6.75
CA THR A 144 13.51 9.42 6.39
C THR A 144 12.76 9.05 5.12
N TYR A 145 13.44 8.48 4.12
CA TYR A 145 12.83 7.99 2.89
C TYR A 145 11.85 6.85 3.17
N CYS A 146 12.27 5.81 3.90
CA CYS A 146 11.44 4.67 4.28
C CYS A 146 10.19 5.14 5.04
N LEU A 147 10.37 6.06 5.99
CA LEU A 147 9.26 6.60 6.80
C LEU A 147 8.24 7.36 5.94
N LYS A 148 8.69 8.15 4.96
CA LYS A 148 7.81 8.81 3.98
C LYS A 148 7.10 7.83 3.06
N CYS A 149 7.79 6.78 2.63
CA CYS A 149 7.20 5.71 1.81
C CYS A 149 6.09 4.98 2.59
N LYS A 150 6.37 4.54 3.82
CA LYS A 150 5.41 3.84 4.68
C LYS A 150 4.14 4.65 4.93
N GLN A 151 4.25 5.96 5.12
CA GLN A 151 3.09 6.86 5.29
C GLN A 151 2.21 6.99 4.04
N ARG A 152 2.68 6.57 2.87
CA ARG A 152 1.91 6.58 1.62
C ARG A 152 1.19 5.25 1.35
N CYS A 153 1.49 4.19 2.08
CA CYS A 153 0.89 2.87 1.84
C CYS A 153 -0.64 2.91 1.88
N ALA A 154 -1.24 3.57 2.88
CA ALA A 154 -2.69 3.75 2.94
C ALA A 154 -3.25 4.40 1.65
N SER A 155 -2.68 5.53 1.22
CA SER A 155 -3.12 6.22 -0.01
C SER A 155 -2.92 5.40 -1.30
N GLN A 156 -1.97 4.46 -1.32
CA GLN A 156 -1.75 3.56 -2.46
C GLN A 156 -2.76 2.41 -2.49
N LEU A 157 -3.20 1.94 -1.32
CA LEU A 157 -4.13 0.82 -1.17
C LEU A 157 -5.60 1.26 -1.17
N ASN A 158 -5.87 2.55 -0.93
CA ASN A 158 -7.19 3.16 -0.91
C ASN A 158 -7.82 3.31 -2.32
N SER A 159 -7.70 2.30 -3.17
CA SER A 159 -8.31 2.20 -4.49
C SER A 159 -9.10 0.91 -4.61
N LEU A 160 -10.40 1.02 -4.92
CA LEU A 160 -11.26 -0.11 -5.25
C LEU A 160 -11.51 -0.08 -6.75
N ASN A 161 -10.75 -0.88 -7.49
CA ASN A 161 -10.84 -0.95 -8.95
C ASN A 161 -10.79 0.42 -9.67
N GLY A 162 -9.94 1.33 -9.17
CA GLY A 162 -9.68 2.64 -9.77
C GLY A 162 -10.44 3.78 -9.10
N GLU A 163 -11.45 3.48 -8.29
CA GLU A 163 -12.12 4.49 -7.46
C GLU A 163 -11.36 4.69 -6.15
N LYS A 164 -11.03 5.95 -5.83
CA LYS A 164 -10.30 6.28 -4.60
C LYS A 164 -11.24 6.43 -3.41
N HIS A 165 -10.91 5.74 -2.32
CA HIS A 165 -11.64 5.77 -1.06
C HIS A 165 -10.71 6.14 0.08
N GLU A 166 -10.60 7.44 0.40
CA GLU A 166 -9.67 7.94 1.42
C GLU A 166 -9.91 7.33 2.82
N ASP A 167 -11.13 6.91 3.10
CA ASP A 167 -11.59 6.33 4.35
C ASP A 167 -11.71 4.79 4.29
N LEU A 168 -11.06 4.12 3.31
CA LEU A 168 -11.25 2.68 3.08
C LEU A 168 -11.02 1.81 4.33
N LEU A 169 -9.94 2.03 5.09
CA LEU A 169 -9.73 1.28 6.34
C LEU A 169 -10.84 1.58 7.38
N PRO A 170 -11.11 2.86 7.74
CA PRO A 170 -12.22 3.21 8.60
C PRO A 170 -13.58 2.64 8.17
N SER A 171 -13.89 2.65 6.88
CA SER A 171 -15.20 2.24 6.36
C SER A 171 -15.52 0.77 6.64
N HIS A 172 -14.52 -0.11 6.77
CA HIS A 172 -14.73 -1.48 7.25
C HIS A 172 -15.44 -1.48 8.60
N TYR A 173 -14.97 -0.68 9.56
CA TYR A 173 -15.59 -0.57 10.88
C TYR A 173 -17.00 0.06 10.79
N HIS A 174 -17.23 0.95 9.84
CA HIS A 174 -18.56 1.53 9.59
C HIS A 174 -19.56 0.47 9.08
N TYR A 175 -19.16 -0.40 8.15
CA TYR A 175 -20.01 -1.52 7.71
C TYR A 175 -20.21 -2.54 8.83
N LEU A 176 -19.12 -2.92 9.50
CA LEU A 176 -19.14 -3.92 10.57
C LEU A 176 -20.03 -3.48 11.74
N GLN A 177 -19.94 -2.23 12.20
CA GLN A 177 -20.75 -1.79 13.35
C GLN A 177 -22.25 -1.93 13.08
N TYR A 178 -22.69 -1.58 11.87
CA TYR A 178 -24.10 -1.66 11.51
C TYR A 178 -24.55 -3.11 11.34
N ALA A 179 -23.76 -3.93 10.65
CA ALA A 179 -24.09 -5.34 10.43
C ALA A 179 -24.14 -6.12 11.75
N TYR A 180 -23.16 -5.93 12.64
CA TYR A 180 -23.18 -6.53 13.97
C TYR A 180 -24.40 -6.09 14.78
N PHE A 181 -24.75 -4.81 14.73
CA PHE A 181 -25.93 -4.31 15.39
C PHE A 181 -27.22 -4.99 14.88
N LYS A 182 -27.36 -5.14 13.55
CA LYS A 182 -28.50 -5.83 12.93
C LYS A 182 -28.60 -7.31 13.30
N LEU A 183 -27.47 -7.96 13.54
CA LEU A 183 -27.39 -9.33 14.04
C LEU A 183 -27.58 -9.43 15.57
N GLY A 184 -27.77 -8.31 16.27
CA GLY A 184 -27.94 -8.26 17.72
C GLY A 184 -26.65 -8.48 18.50
N ASN A 185 -25.49 -8.47 17.83
CA ASN A 185 -24.18 -8.56 18.44
C ASN A 185 -23.68 -7.18 18.87
N LEU A 186 -24.26 -6.69 19.98
CA LEU A 186 -23.99 -5.33 20.45
C LEU A 186 -22.53 -5.11 20.83
N LYS A 187 -21.85 -6.14 21.36
CA LYS A 187 -20.44 -6.04 21.78
C LYS A 187 -19.53 -5.72 20.60
N ASP A 188 -19.63 -6.48 19.52
CA ASP A 188 -18.76 -6.28 18.36
C ASP A 188 -19.15 -5.02 17.58
N ALA A 189 -20.44 -4.64 17.60
CA ALA A 189 -20.90 -3.36 17.08
C ALA A 189 -20.25 -2.19 17.83
N GLY A 190 -20.27 -2.20 19.16
CA GLY A 190 -19.66 -1.14 19.98
C GLY A 190 -18.14 -1.07 19.82
N ALA A 191 -17.47 -2.22 19.68
CA ALA A 191 -16.03 -2.26 19.40
C ALA A 191 -15.70 -1.64 18.03
N ALA A 192 -16.50 -1.92 17.00
CA ALA A 192 -16.34 -1.32 15.67
C ALA A 192 -16.63 0.19 15.68
N VAL A 193 -17.66 0.66 16.39
CA VAL A 193 -17.91 2.10 16.64
C VAL A 193 -16.69 2.77 17.26
N ALA A 194 -16.15 2.17 18.33
CA ALA A 194 -14.98 2.71 19.02
C ALA A 194 -13.73 2.73 18.13
N SER A 195 -13.51 1.69 17.32
CA SER A 195 -12.42 1.65 16.33
C SER A 195 -12.55 2.74 15.27
N TYR A 196 -13.75 2.96 14.72
CA TYR A 196 -14.00 4.00 13.71
C TYR A 196 -13.69 5.40 14.26
N LEU A 197 -14.15 5.69 15.48
CA LEU A 197 -13.94 6.99 16.13
C LEU A 197 -12.46 7.29 16.46
N LEU A 198 -11.55 6.31 16.37
CA LEU A 198 -10.10 6.59 16.43
C LEU A 198 -9.60 7.37 15.19
N PHE A 199 -10.27 7.19 14.04
CA PHE A 199 -9.94 7.85 12.78
C PHE A 199 -10.70 9.16 12.63
N TYR A 200 -11.99 9.15 12.96
CA TYR A 200 -12.89 10.29 12.85
C TYR A 200 -13.60 10.54 14.19
N PRO A 201 -12.94 11.20 15.16
CA PRO A 201 -13.48 11.38 16.51
C PRO A 201 -14.69 12.30 16.57
N ASP A 202 -14.86 13.16 15.56
CA ASP A 202 -15.92 14.15 15.44
C ASP A 202 -17.01 13.75 14.44
N ASP A 203 -17.10 12.47 14.05
CA ASP A 203 -18.15 11.99 13.15
C ASP A 203 -19.50 11.92 13.88
N ASP A 204 -20.40 12.84 13.55
CA ASP A 204 -21.71 12.99 14.21
C ASP A 204 -22.54 11.70 14.14
N THR A 205 -22.55 11.02 12.99
CA THR A 205 -23.34 9.78 12.79
C THR A 205 -22.86 8.67 13.72
N MET A 206 -21.55 8.50 13.82
CA MET A 206 -20.95 7.46 14.66
C MET A 206 -21.07 7.79 16.15
N LEU A 207 -21.00 9.08 16.53
CA LEU A 207 -21.27 9.53 17.89
C LEU A 207 -22.73 9.28 18.30
N GLU A 208 -23.69 9.56 17.41
CA GLU A 208 -25.10 9.23 17.64
C GLU A 208 -25.33 7.72 17.79
N ASN A 209 -24.68 6.90 16.94
CA ASN A 209 -24.73 5.45 17.05
C ASN A 209 -24.14 4.96 18.38
N LYS A 210 -23.01 5.52 18.81
CA LYS A 210 -22.39 5.24 20.11
C LYS A 210 -23.37 5.53 21.26
N ASP A 211 -23.98 6.71 21.24
CA ASP A 211 -24.96 7.13 22.24
C ASP A 211 -26.19 6.22 22.26
N TYR A 212 -26.69 5.88 21.08
CA TYR A 212 -27.84 5.00 20.92
C TYR A 212 -27.54 3.59 21.46
N TYR A 213 -26.44 2.97 21.05
CA TYR A 213 -26.02 1.65 21.54
C TYR A 213 -25.79 1.63 23.04
N GLY A 214 -25.22 2.70 23.61
CA GLY A 214 -24.97 2.83 25.04
C GLY A 214 -26.23 2.92 25.91
N ARG A 215 -27.38 3.28 25.33
CA ARG A 215 -28.68 3.34 26.03
C ARG A 215 -29.45 2.02 26.00
N LEU A 216 -28.99 1.02 25.25
CA LEU A 216 -29.69 -0.26 25.14
C LEU A 216 -29.50 -1.10 26.41
N PRO A 217 -30.49 -1.92 26.83
CA PRO A 217 -30.39 -2.73 28.04
C PRO A 217 -29.22 -3.72 28.08
N LYS A 218 -28.69 -4.11 26.91
CA LYS A 218 -27.56 -5.02 26.75
C LYS A 218 -26.20 -4.31 26.78
N ALA A 219 -26.16 -2.99 26.93
CA ALA A 219 -24.93 -2.23 27.00
C ALA A 219 -24.18 -2.59 28.30
N ASN A 220 -22.88 -2.84 28.18
CA ASN A 220 -21.98 -3.10 29.31
C ASN A 220 -20.84 -2.06 29.31
N VAL A 221 -20.02 -2.07 30.36
CA VAL A 221 -18.94 -1.08 30.56
C VAL A 221 -17.91 -1.13 29.43
N ASP A 222 -17.63 -2.33 28.91
CA ASP A 222 -16.58 -2.55 27.91
C ASP A 222 -17.07 -2.46 26.46
N LEU A 223 -18.32 -2.02 26.26
CA LEU A 223 -19.00 -1.99 24.96
C LEU A 223 -18.20 -1.22 23.91
N PHE A 224 -17.56 -0.12 24.30
CA PHE A 224 -16.82 0.76 23.40
C PHE A 224 -15.30 0.63 23.57
N THR A 225 -14.84 -0.60 23.71
CA THR A 225 -13.40 -0.91 23.66
C THR A 225 -12.99 -1.04 22.19
N PRO A 226 -12.12 -0.17 21.65
CA PRO A 226 -11.68 -0.26 20.26
C PRO A 226 -10.87 -1.53 20.04
N ARG A 227 -10.93 -2.05 18.81
CA ARG A 227 -10.19 -3.25 18.42
C ARG A 227 -8.67 -3.01 18.45
N PRO A 228 -7.88 -4.01 18.88
CA PRO A 228 -6.44 -3.85 19.06
C PRO A 228 -5.70 -3.48 17.77
N GLU A 229 -6.09 -4.02 16.63
CA GLU A 229 -5.50 -3.72 15.33
C GLU A 229 -5.71 -2.25 14.92
N ALA A 230 -6.90 -1.68 15.17
CA ALA A 230 -7.18 -0.26 14.92
C ALA A 230 -6.33 0.66 15.82
N VAL A 231 -6.22 0.29 17.10
CA VAL A 231 -5.39 1.03 18.08
C VAL A 231 -3.93 1.01 17.64
N HIS A 232 -3.40 -0.16 17.29
CA HIS A 232 -2.02 -0.31 16.83
C HIS A 232 -1.76 0.54 15.57
N TYR A 233 -2.66 0.46 14.59
CA TYR A 233 -2.56 1.21 13.34
C TYR A 233 -2.47 2.73 13.59
N ILE A 234 -3.42 3.29 14.36
CA ILE A 234 -3.45 4.73 14.64
C ILE A 234 -2.25 5.19 15.47
N GLN A 235 -1.85 4.42 16.49
CA GLN A 235 -0.69 4.76 17.31
C GLN A 235 0.58 4.81 16.48
N ARG A 236 0.79 3.82 15.61
CA ARG A 236 1.91 3.75 14.66
C ARG A 236 1.88 4.96 13.72
N LEU A 237 0.74 5.22 13.08
CA LEU A 237 0.55 6.33 12.15
C LEU A 237 0.87 7.69 12.80
N MET A 238 0.36 7.94 14.00
CA MET A 238 0.60 9.19 14.75
C MET A 238 2.06 9.34 15.18
N TYR A 239 2.69 8.25 15.62
CA TYR A 239 4.09 8.24 16.03
C TYR A 239 5.02 8.59 14.84
N GLU A 240 4.82 7.92 13.71
CA GLU A 240 5.58 8.15 12.49
C GLU A 240 5.41 9.59 11.95
N ARG A 241 4.18 10.12 11.96
CA ARG A 241 3.90 11.53 11.59
C ARG A 241 4.63 12.51 12.51
N ARG A 242 4.71 12.21 13.82
CA ARG A 242 5.43 13.04 14.78
C ARG A 242 6.93 13.07 14.46
N ILE A 243 7.52 11.93 14.12
CA ILE A 243 8.91 11.84 13.70
C ILE A 243 9.15 12.64 12.41
N LEU A 244 8.31 12.48 11.38
CA LEU A 244 8.45 13.25 10.14
C LEU A 244 8.35 14.75 10.37
N LYS A 245 7.43 15.19 11.24
CA LYS A 245 7.28 16.60 11.63
C LYS A 245 8.52 17.12 12.36
N TYR A 246 9.12 16.30 13.23
CA TYR A 246 10.37 16.63 13.91
C TYR A 246 11.52 16.78 12.89
N ILE A 247 11.69 15.79 11.99
CA ILE A 247 12.71 15.83 10.94
C ILE A 247 12.57 17.10 10.10
N ALA A 248 11.35 17.40 9.63
CA ALA A 248 11.09 18.59 8.81
C ALA A 248 11.34 19.92 9.53
N ARG A 249 11.27 19.94 10.87
CA ARG A 249 11.51 21.15 11.68
C ARG A 249 12.99 21.38 11.96
N GLU A 250 13.68 20.33 12.40
CA GLU A 250 15.05 20.42 12.90
C GLU A 250 16.09 20.35 11.78
N PHE A 251 15.82 19.59 10.71
CA PHE A 251 16.70 19.49 9.56
C PHE A 251 16.32 20.53 8.50
N LYS A 252 16.60 21.80 8.82
CA LYS A 252 16.61 22.90 7.85
C LYS A 252 18.04 23.09 7.38
N PHE A 253 18.31 22.76 6.12
CA PHE A 253 19.55 23.15 5.49
C PHE A 253 19.51 24.66 5.26
N GLU A 254 20.44 25.41 5.87
CA GLU A 254 20.66 26.80 5.47
C GLU A 254 21.12 26.78 4.01
N ASP A 255 20.48 27.59 3.18
CA ASP A 255 20.86 27.76 1.79
C ASP A 255 22.20 28.53 1.77
N PRO A 256 23.32 27.90 1.38
CA PRO A 256 24.62 28.57 1.38
C PRO A 256 24.65 29.78 0.42
N SER A 257 23.69 29.89 -0.51
CA SER A 257 23.54 31.07 -1.37
C SER A 257 22.93 32.29 -0.67
N LYS A 258 22.46 32.14 0.59
CA LYS A 258 21.89 33.22 1.42
C LYS A 258 22.80 33.65 2.56
N GLU A 259 23.98 33.07 2.71
CA GLU A 259 24.99 33.57 3.65
C GLU A 259 25.55 34.93 3.17
N LYS A 260 25.34 35.98 3.97
CA LYS A 260 26.01 37.26 3.75
C LYS A 260 27.50 37.09 4.08
N PRO A 261 28.44 37.61 3.26
CA PRO A 261 29.88 37.35 3.41
C PRO A 261 30.57 37.87 4.69
N SER A 262 29.85 38.46 5.66
CA SER A 262 30.47 39.19 6.79
C SER A 262 30.46 38.46 8.14
N GLU A 263 30.06 37.19 8.24
CA GLU A 263 30.07 36.44 9.52
C GLU A 263 30.82 35.10 9.46
N VAL A 264 31.68 34.90 8.46
CA VAL A 264 32.43 33.63 8.26
C VAL A 264 33.60 33.47 9.24
N VAL A 265 33.89 34.46 10.09
CA VAL A 265 34.90 34.34 11.13
C VAL A 265 34.23 34.28 12.50
N ASN A 266 33.77 33.09 12.88
CA ASN A 266 33.85 32.50 14.25
C ASN A 266 32.72 31.48 14.50
N ARG A 267 32.60 30.43 13.69
CA ARG A 267 31.66 29.32 13.96
C ARG A 267 32.30 27.92 14.05
N TYR A 268 33.62 27.83 13.95
CA TYR A 268 34.39 26.59 14.20
C TYR A 268 34.92 26.49 15.64
N SER A 269 34.57 27.42 16.53
CA SER A 269 35.10 27.50 17.91
C SER A 269 34.10 27.10 19.00
N LEU A 270 32.84 26.78 18.69
CA LEU A 270 31.78 26.64 19.71
C LEU A 270 30.83 25.47 19.44
N ILE A 271 31.35 24.24 19.50
CA ILE A 271 30.60 23.09 20.04
C ILE A 271 31.55 22.27 20.92
N LEU A 272 31.98 22.86 22.04
CA LEU A 272 32.29 22.07 23.23
C LEU A 272 30.94 21.80 23.91
N ILE A 273 30.45 20.57 23.77
CA ILE A 273 29.35 20.07 24.59
C ILE A 273 29.86 20.08 26.04
N ASN A 274 29.37 21.01 26.86
CA ASN A 274 29.42 20.90 28.31
C ASN A 274 28.57 19.68 28.72
N LEU A 275 29.17 18.49 28.70
CA LEU A 275 28.67 17.35 29.43
C LEU A 275 28.83 17.65 30.91
N ASN A 276 27.75 18.17 31.51
CA ASN A 276 27.64 18.28 32.95
C ASN A 276 27.43 16.86 33.51
N VAL A 277 28.53 16.13 33.70
CA VAL A 277 28.55 14.83 34.39
C VAL A 277 28.37 15.10 35.88
N GLY A 278 27.11 15.28 36.29
CA GLY A 278 26.70 15.26 37.68
C GLY A 278 26.74 13.83 38.22
N LYS A 279 27.80 13.53 38.98
CA LYS A 279 27.95 12.48 40.01
C LYS A 279 26.85 11.41 40.08
N LEU A 280 27.16 10.20 39.59
CA LEU A 280 26.63 8.95 40.15
C LEU A 280 27.75 8.25 40.95
N PRO A 281 27.46 7.72 42.14
CA PRO A 281 28.48 7.29 43.09
C PRO A 281 29.18 6.00 42.65
N SER A 282 30.50 6.02 42.80
CA SER A 282 31.40 4.88 42.68
C SER A 282 31.01 3.76 43.64
N ARG A 283 30.67 2.58 43.09
CA ARG A 283 31.05 1.25 43.63
C ARG A 283 30.57 0.14 42.70
N ILE A 284 31.43 -0.86 42.58
CA ILE A 284 31.28 -2.16 41.90
C ILE A 284 31.70 -2.15 40.42
N CYS A 285 33.00 -2.18 40.20
CA CYS A 285 33.60 -2.87 39.06
C CYS A 285 34.50 -3.96 39.65
N THR A 286 34.06 -5.21 39.61
CA THR A 286 34.90 -6.38 39.87
C THR A 286 34.88 -7.25 38.62
N VAL A 287 36.02 -7.20 37.94
CA VAL A 287 36.68 -8.25 37.14
C VAL A 287 35.85 -9.51 36.84
N MET A 288 35.60 -9.76 35.56
CA MET A 288 35.50 -11.13 35.04
C MET A 288 36.38 -11.28 33.82
N GLN A 289 37.47 -12.03 34.02
CA GLN A 289 38.39 -12.51 33.00
C GLN A 289 37.69 -13.54 32.12
N TRP A 290 37.93 -13.44 30.81
CA TRP A 290 37.68 -14.52 29.86
C TRP A 290 38.86 -15.50 29.89
N GLN A 291 38.60 -16.73 30.32
CA GLN A 291 39.36 -17.94 29.95
C GLN A 291 38.39 -19.13 29.96
N HIS A 292 37.96 -19.56 28.78
CA HIS A 292 38.18 -20.89 28.21
C HIS A 292 37.65 -20.95 26.78
#